data_AF-A0A4R1HID6-F1
#
_entry.id   AF-A0A4R1HID6-F1
#
_cell.length_a   1.000
_cell.length_b   1.000
_cell.length_c   1.000
_cell.angle_alpha   90.00
_cell.angle_beta   90.00
_cell.angle_gamma   90.00
#
_symmetry.space_group_name_H-M   'P 1'
#
loop_
_entity.id
_entity.type
_entity.pdbx_description
1 polymer ?
#
loop_
_entity_poly.entity_id
_entity_poly.type
_entity_poly.pdbx_seq_one_letter_code
_entity_poly.pdbx_strand_id
1 'polypeptide(L)'
;MDAIRRDTLPAAGTFGSDAALEFLAGVVTSVDDHIVSDLAGSDYDDQNAFTADSLLRDYANAQLTISTAETAKRGAPERTDSAVNQLRFENLFDRMLGYPPHIRAVLAQTFEEVDTKALEQVGFRLSTAVEIADAYSEITAAKYRRVHNLFGHVFDAAPAPIDEEQLFQQAATHVMGLARFGSSDLELDMSGMIAAYGGFDPQEVGNVLDALSTPIGSQPEFVSLGDNNACRYRPILKLADGRMLWTRPSDFIHCALDWAFHASKENTRLLTAFDKARQAACEQLTFDGLATGFESHAQVLKSPTYPADGQRPDIDSLVALPDAALVAEAKGGRLTEPGRRGAPERVKKKVGELIDYAQMQNERSIAYLRNDNSDLRTSGRQKITIDNPLLAYSLIVTLERVDPFYSFIESDDSNYEVPSLALTVHDLLLITELLPSPTELFGYLSDRCSRHSHGAPTHITEAGALEEWINGKRGSHLGGASDVTPRRRRIFSGNPDHINDYYADREIVESGQAVENPTPAPVTAVPRPVLEAADSQLRNREQRWGDLALAVCHVPDREWAPILRVIDRARSNPDRQVNRKARKKAAKLMRGTTLSTGLIVAVSDAGEVGLSLK
;
A
#
# COMPACT_ATOMS: atom_id res chain seq x y z
N MET A 1 7.51 10.47 -22.50
CA MET A 1 6.07 10.15 -22.46
C MET A 1 5.59 9.77 -21.08
N ASP A 2 6.26 8.85 -20.38
CA ASP A 2 5.73 8.33 -19.11
C ASP A 2 5.83 9.31 -17.92
N ALA A 3 6.84 10.17 -17.89
CA ALA A 3 6.93 11.30 -16.94
C ALA A 3 5.76 12.28 -17.07
N ILE A 4 5.11 12.37 -18.24
CA ILE A 4 3.89 13.17 -18.41
C ILE A 4 2.73 12.49 -17.67
N ARG A 5 2.71 11.15 -17.62
CA ARG A 5 1.52 10.38 -17.26
C ARG A 5 1.18 10.46 -15.78
N ARG A 6 2.13 10.37 -14.84
CA ARG A 6 1.77 10.35 -13.40
C ARG A 6 1.26 11.69 -12.87
N ASP A 7 1.79 12.80 -13.38
CA ASP A 7 1.41 14.14 -12.94
C ASP A 7 0.16 14.69 -13.67
N THR A 8 -0.26 14.05 -14.77
CA THR A 8 -1.35 14.58 -15.62
C THR A 8 -2.46 13.58 -15.96
N LEU A 9 -2.28 12.28 -15.70
CA LEU A 9 -3.31 11.26 -15.90
C LEU A 9 -3.73 10.66 -14.55
N PRO A 10 -5.02 10.28 -14.40
CA PRO A 10 -5.48 9.56 -13.23
C PRO A 10 -4.66 8.29 -13.00
N ALA A 11 -4.53 7.84 -11.76
CA ALA A 11 -3.73 6.66 -11.41
C ALA A 11 -4.09 5.40 -12.24
N ALA A 12 -5.37 5.22 -12.58
CA ALA A 12 -5.83 4.16 -13.47
C ALA A 12 -5.18 4.17 -14.87
N GLY A 13 -4.87 5.36 -15.40
CA GLY A 13 -4.24 5.55 -16.71
C GLY A 13 -2.72 5.30 -16.71
N THR A 14 -2.10 5.24 -15.53
CA THR A 14 -0.64 5.05 -15.39
C THR A 14 -0.25 3.67 -14.89
N PHE A 15 -1.21 2.86 -14.46
CA PHE A 15 -0.97 1.49 -14.01
C PHE A 15 -0.20 0.67 -15.06
N GLY A 16 0.83 -0.06 -14.59
CA GLY A 16 1.68 -0.95 -15.38
C GLY A 16 2.66 -0.28 -16.35
N SER A 17 2.74 1.04 -16.35
CA SER A 17 3.67 1.81 -17.20
C SER A 17 5.15 1.60 -16.83
N ASP A 18 5.42 1.48 -15.54
CA ASP A 18 6.66 1.05 -14.91
C ASP A 18 7.13 -0.32 -15.44
N ALA A 19 6.23 -1.30 -15.45
CA ALA A 19 6.51 -2.63 -15.96
C ALA A 19 6.76 -2.65 -17.48
N ALA A 20 6.05 -1.81 -18.24
CA ALA A 20 6.27 -1.66 -19.68
C ALA A 20 7.64 -1.04 -19.99
N LEU A 21 8.05 -0.01 -19.25
CA LEU A 21 9.39 0.59 -19.40
C LEU A 21 10.49 -0.37 -18.99
N GLU A 22 10.32 -1.13 -17.90
CA GLU A 22 11.22 -2.21 -17.52
C GLU A 22 11.40 -3.19 -18.68
N PHE A 23 10.30 -3.67 -19.29
CA PHE A 23 10.36 -4.59 -20.42
C PHE A 23 11.13 -4.01 -21.61
N LEU A 24 10.83 -2.77 -22.00
CA LEU A 24 11.53 -2.10 -23.09
C LEU A 24 13.04 -1.94 -22.79
N ALA A 25 13.40 -1.61 -21.55
CA ALA A 25 14.79 -1.59 -21.11
C ALA A 25 15.45 -2.98 -21.25
N GLY A 26 14.73 -4.05 -20.91
CA GLY A 26 15.16 -5.42 -21.14
C GLY A 26 15.47 -5.70 -22.60
N VAL A 27 14.57 -5.33 -23.51
CA VAL A 27 14.77 -5.45 -24.97
C VAL A 27 15.99 -4.66 -25.44
N VAL A 28 16.19 -3.43 -24.95
CA VAL A 28 17.37 -2.64 -25.33
C VAL A 28 18.66 -3.30 -24.84
N THR A 29 18.66 -3.86 -23.62
CA THR A 29 19.84 -4.56 -23.07
C THR A 29 20.10 -5.94 -23.65
N SER A 30 19.17 -6.49 -24.44
CA SER A 30 19.37 -7.74 -25.19
C SER A 30 20.02 -7.52 -26.55
N VAL A 31 20.06 -6.27 -27.03
CA VAL A 31 20.68 -5.87 -28.30
C VAL A 31 22.15 -5.56 -28.08
N ASP A 32 22.98 -5.83 -29.09
CA ASP A 32 24.40 -5.50 -29.06
C ASP A 32 24.62 -3.99 -28.95
N ASP A 33 25.56 -3.58 -28.10
CA ASP A 33 25.86 -2.17 -27.81
C ASP A 33 26.17 -1.35 -29.06
N HIS A 34 26.87 -1.91 -30.06
CA HIS A 34 27.17 -1.14 -31.28
C HIS A 34 25.90 -0.70 -32.01
N ILE A 35 24.88 -1.55 -32.06
CA ILE A 35 23.60 -1.23 -32.72
C ILE A 35 22.88 -0.14 -31.93
N VAL A 36 22.82 -0.26 -30.61
CA VAL A 36 22.15 0.73 -29.76
C VAL A 36 22.87 2.07 -29.80
N SER A 37 24.20 2.05 -29.74
CA SER A 37 25.06 3.24 -29.82
C SER A 37 24.93 3.95 -31.17
N ASP A 38 24.84 3.22 -32.28
CA ASP A 38 24.63 3.78 -33.62
C ASP A 38 23.23 4.41 -33.77
N LEU A 39 22.23 3.87 -33.07
CA LEU A 39 20.86 4.40 -33.06
C LEU A 39 20.64 5.51 -32.02
N ALA A 40 21.52 5.65 -31.04
CA ALA A 40 21.36 6.62 -29.95
C ALA A 40 21.38 8.06 -30.51
N GLY A 41 20.25 8.76 -30.35
CA GLY A 41 20.07 10.12 -30.87
C GLY A 41 19.65 10.20 -32.34
N SER A 42 19.39 9.06 -33.00
CA SER A 42 18.75 9.03 -34.32
C SER A 42 17.28 9.47 -34.24
N ASP A 43 16.77 10.04 -35.33
CA ASP A 43 15.33 10.34 -35.44
C ASP A 43 14.53 9.03 -35.51
N TYR A 44 13.41 8.99 -34.79
CA TYR A 44 12.46 7.88 -34.80
C TYR A 44 11.04 8.40 -35.04
N ASP A 45 10.17 7.51 -35.53
CA ASP A 45 8.73 7.80 -35.63
C ASP A 45 8.10 7.59 -34.25
N ASP A 46 7.61 8.69 -33.66
CA ASP A 46 6.95 8.70 -32.35
C ASP A 46 5.76 7.71 -32.31
N GLN A 47 5.10 7.45 -33.44
CA GLN A 47 4.00 6.49 -33.54
C GLN A 47 4.43 5.06 -33.18
N ASN A 48 5.70 4.71 -33.39
CA ASN A 48 6.22 3.39 -33.00
C ASN A 48 6.23 3.22 -31.48
N ALA A 49 6.56 4.28 -30.73
CA ALA A 49 6.56 4.24 -29.26
C ALA A 49 5.13 4.07 -28.71
N PHE A 50 4.16 4.80 -29.26
CA PHE A 50 2.74 4.63 -28.90
C PHE A 50 2.22 3.23 -29.23
N THR A 51 2.58 2.70 -30.40
CA THR A 51 2.16 1.38 -30.84
C THR A 51 2.74 0.29 -29.94
N ALA A 52 4.02 0.40 -29.54
CA ALA A 52 4.65 -0.52 -28.60
C ALA A 52 3.96 -0.51 -27.24
N ASP A 53 3.68 0.66 -26.66
CA ASP A 53 2.96 0.80 -25.39
C ASP A 53 1.54 0.19 -25.47
N SER A 54 0.79 0.48 -26.54
CA SER A 54 -0.55 -0.08 -26.76
C SER A 54 -0.53 -1.61 -26.85
N LEU A 55 0.41 -2.18 -27.61
CA LEU A 55 0.53 -3.63 -27.75
C LEU A 55 0.90 -4.32 -26.44
N LEU A 56 1.73 -3.71 -25.60
CA LEU A 56 2.06 -4.23 -24.27
C LEU A 56 0.84 -4.23 -23.35
N ARG A 57 0.03 -3.17 -23.38
CA ARG A 57 -1.23 -3.08 -22.61
C ARG A 57 -2.25 -4.11 -23.08
N ASP A 58 -2.41 -4.27 -24.39
CA ASP A 58 -3.30 -5.28 -24.96
C ASP A 58 -2.86 -6.70 -24.58
N TYR A 59 -1.55 -6.97 -24.60
CA TYR A 59 -0.99 -8.23 -24.14
C TYR A 59 -1.26 -8.47 -22.66
N ALA A 60 -1.06 -7.46 -21.80
CA ALA A 60 -1.35 -7.57 -20.36
C ALA A 60 -2.82 -7.91 -20.09
N ASN A 61 -3.74 -7.21 -20.76
CA ASN A 61 -5.18 -7.46 -20.67
C ASN A 61 -5.55 -8.87 -21.17
N ALA A 62 -4.93 -9.32 -22.26
CA ALA A 62 -5.13 -10.66 -22.78
C ALA A 62 -4.62 -11.73 -21.79
N GLN A 63 -3.45 -11.53 -21.17
CA GLN A 63 -2.91 -12.44 -20.15
C GLN A 63 -3.81 -12.51 -18.91
N LEU A 64 -4.29 -11.37 -18.40
CA LEU A 64 -5.24 -11.33 -17.29
C LEU A 64 -6.54 -12.09 -17.64
N THR A 65 -7.04 -11.89 -18.86
CA THR A 65 -8.24 -12.57 -19.36
C THR A 65 -8.03 -14.08 -19.49
N ILE A 66 -6.92 -14.51 -20.07
CA ILE A 66 -6.56 -15.93 -20.19
C ILE A 66 -6.45 -16.55 -18.80
N SER A 67 -5.74 -15.91 -17.88
CA SER A 67 -5.56 -16.38 -16.50
C SER A 67 -6.90 -16.53 -15.76
N THR A 68 -7.78 -15.53 -15.90
CA THR A 68 -9.14 -15.57 -15.34
C THR A 68 -9.97 -16.69 -15.97
N ALA A 69 -9.90 -16.85 -17.29
CA ALA A 69 -10.61 -17.88 -18.03
C ALA A 69 -10.11 -19.30 -17.71
N GLU A 70 -8.81 -19.50 -17.55
CA GLU A 70 -8.23 -20.77 -17.12
C GLU A 70 -8.66 -21.15 -15.71
N THR A 71 -8.61 -20.18 -14.79
CA THR A 71 -9.12 -20.34 -13.42
C THR A 71 -10.60 -20.73 -13.41
N ALA A 72 -11.42 -20.07 -14.24
CA ALA A 72 -12.84 -20.37 -14.39
C ALA A 72 -13.08 -21.75 -15.03
N LYS A 73 -12.34 -22.10 -16.09
CA LYS A 73 -12.50 -23.36 -16.85
C LYS A 73 -12.12 -24.59 -16.03
N ARG A 74 -11.09 -24.50 -15.21
CA ARG A 74 -10.64 -25.61 -14.35
C ARG A 74 -11.61 -25.88 -13.19
N GLY A 75 -12.57 -24.99 -12.94
CA GLY A 75 -13.58 -25.14 -11.88
C GLY A 75 -12.94 -25.19 -10.51
N ALA A 76 -12.62 -24.03 -9.92
CA ALA A 76 -11.89 -23.90 -8.65
C ALA A 76 -10.75 -24.95 -8.49
N PRO A 77 -9.72 -24.92 -9.35
CA PRO A 77 -8.51 -25.72 -9.14
C PRO A 77 -7.85 -25.33 -7.80
N GLU A 78 -6.89 -26.13 -7.31
CA GLU A 78 -6.16 -25.90 -6.05
C GLU A 78 -5.86 -24.41 -5.83
N ARG A 79 -6.21 -23.85 -4.66
CA ARG A 79 -6.16 -22.41 -4.35
C ARG A 79 -4.82 -21.74 -4.66
N THR A 80 -3.75 -22.52 -4.55
CA THR A 80 -2.38 -22.16 -4.96
C THR A 80 -2.33 -21.67 -6.41
N ASP A 81 -3.15 -22.20 -7.33
CA ASP A 81 -3.18 -21.81 -8.74
C ASP A 81 -3.63 -20.36 -8.94
N SER A 82 -4.63 -19.89 -8.18
CA SER A 82 -5.09 -18.49 -8.27
C SER A 82 -4.06 -17.52 -7.71
N ALA A 83 -3.44 -17.87 -6.58
CA ALA A 83 -2.33 -17.11 -6.02
C ALA A 83 -1.10 -17.08 -6.95
N VAL A 84 -0.77 -18.22 -7.57
CA VAL A 84 0.30 -18.33 -8.58
C VAL A 84 0.00 -17.45 -9.79
N ASN A 85 -1.23 -17.46 -10.27
CA ASN A 85 -1.68 -16.67 -11.41
C ASN A 85 -1.61 -15.16 -11.13
N GLN A 86 -2.07 -14.73 -9.95
CA GLN A 86 -1.99 -13.34 -9.53
C GLN A 86 -0.52 -12.91 -9.33
N LEU A 87 0.32 -13.72 -8.68
CA LEU A 87 1.75 -13.42 -8.58
C LEU A 87 2.42 -13.28 -9.95
N ARG A 88 2.06 -14.12 -10.92
CA ARG A 88 2.57 -13.97 -12.29
C ARG A 88 2.12 -12.67 -12.91
N PHE A 89 0.84 -12.32 -12.76
CA PHE A 89 0.32 -11.05 -13.27
C PHE A 89 1.06 -9.86 -12.65
N GLU A 90 1.19 -9.81 -11.33
CA GLU A 90 1.92 -8.75 -10.62
C GLU A 90 3.38 -8.71 -11.05
N ASN A 91 4.06 -9.87 -11.04
CA ASN A 91 5.44 -9.97 -11.51
C ASN A 91 5.61 -9.46 -12.95
N LEU A 92 4.60 -9.56 -13.81
CA LEU A 92 4.69 -9.08 -15.19
C LEU A 92 4.32 -7.61 -15.33
N PHE A 93 3.30 -7.13 -14.60
CA PHE A 93 2.60 -5.88 -14.93
C PHE A 93 2.40 -4.90 -13.78
N ASP A 94 2.80 -5.24 -12.55
CA ASP A 94 2.69 -4.35 -11.39
C ASP A 94 4.04 -4.28 -10.65
N ARG A 95 4.61 -3.09 -10.48
CA ARG A 95 5.75 -2.90 -9.56
C ARG A 95 5.37 -2.08 -8.35
N MET A 96 4.12 -1.61 -8.23
CA MET A 96 3.72 -0.71 -7.16
C MET A 96 3.61 -1.48 -5.84
N LEU A 97 4.54 -1.25 -4.91
CA LEU A 97 4.49 -1.87 -3.58
C LEU A 97 3.46 -1.23 -2.63
N GLY A 98 3.04 0.01 -2.91
CA GLY A 98 2.23 0.84 -2.02
C GLY A 98 2.43 2.32 -2.36
N TYR A 99 2.04 3.21 -1.45
CA TYR A 99 2.19 4.66 -1.64
C TYR A 99 3.57 5.16 -1.18
N PRO A 100 4.16 6.19 -1.82
CA PRO A 100 5.53 6.62 -1.54
C PRO A 100 5.84 6.92 -0.07
N PRO A 101 4.98 7.62 0.70
CA PRO A 101 5.27 7.91 2.11
C PRO A 101 5.47 6.65 2.95
N HIS A 102 4.67 5.60 2.71
CA HIS A 102 4.74 4.35 3.47
C HIS A 102 5.95 3.51 3.05
N ILE A 103 6.26 3.46 1.75
CA ILE A 103 7.45 2.76 1.25
C ILE A 103 8.71 3.42 1.81
N ARG A 104 8.77 4.75 1.82
CA ARG A 104 9.91 5.50 2.37
C ARG A 104 10.11 5.22 3.86
N ALA A 105 9.02 5.12 4.64
CA ALA A 105 9.12 4.72 6.04
C ALA A 105 9.76 3.33 6.20
N VAL A 106 9.37 2.37 5.37
CA VAL A 106 9.94 1.02 5.35
C VAL A 106 11.42 1.03 4.95
N LEU A 107 11.77 1.76 3.89
CA LEU A 107 13.15 1.88 3.42
C LEU A 107 14.05 2.54 4.46
N ALA A 108 13.61 3.65 5.05
CA ALA A 108 14.36 4.36 6.09
C ALA A 108 14.66 3.44 7.28
N GLN A 109 13.62 2.80 7.83
CA GLN A 109 13.76 1.89 8.97
C GLN A 109 14.66 0.68 8.65
N THR A 110 14.63 0.19 7.42
CA THR A 110 15.43 -0.97 7.01
C THR A 110 16.89 -0.59 6.73
N PHE A 111 17.13 0.50 6.03
CA PHE A 111 18.46 0.90 5.55
C PHE A 111 19.32 1.53 6.64
N GLU A 112 18.72 2.31 7.56
CA GLU A 112 19.44 2.94 8.67
C GLU A 112 20.26 1.92 9.49
N GLU A 113 19.70 0.74 9.74
CA GLU A 113 20.33 -0.35 10.51
C GLU A 113 21.55 -0.99 9.80
N VAL A 114 21.69 -0.80 8.49
CA VAL A 114 22.71 -1.50 7.67
C VAL A 114 23.64 -0.59 6.90
N ASP A 115 23.36 0.72 6.81
CA ASP A 115 24.11 1.66 6.00
C ASP A 115 25.59 1.73 6.35
N THR A 116 25.94 1.73 7.63
CA THR A 116 27.35 1.71 8.06
C THR A 116 28.07 0.49 7.49
N LYS A 117 27.42 -0.67 7.53
CA LYS A 117 27.98 -1.91 7.02
C LYS A 117 27.99 -1.97 5.50
N ALA A 118 26.98 -1.39 4.84
CA ALA A 118 26.96 -1.27 3.39
C ALA A 118 28.12 -0.41 2.91
N LEU A 119 28.35 0.75 3.54
CA LEU A 119 29.45 1.64 3.20
C LEU A 119 30.82 0.93 3.29
N GLU A 120 31.04 0.14 4.34
CA GLU A 120 32.27 -0.64 4.52
C GLU A 120 32.47 -1.76 3.49
N GLN A 121 31.39 -2.41 3.02
CA GLN A 121 31.46 -3.63 2.23
C GLN A 121 31.26 -3.41 0.73
N VAL A 122 30.45 -2.42 0.34
CA VAL A 122 30.12 -2.11 -1.06
C VAL A 122 30.47 -0.67 -1.45
N GLY A 123 30.95 0.15 -0.52
CA GLY A 123 31.46 1.49 -0.81
C GLY A 123 30.38 2.57 -0.95
N PHE A 124 29.15 2.30 -0.49
CA PHE A 124 28.05 3.25 -0.43
C PHE A 124 27.02 2.81 0.62
N ARG A 125 26.25 3.77 1.16
CA ARG A 125 25.08 3.49 2.00
C ARG A 125 23.88 3.10 1.12
N LEU A 126 23.02 2.19 1.59
CA LEU A 126 21.83 1.80 0.82
C LEU A 126 20.82 2.94 0.73
N SER A 127 20.70 3.74 1.80
CA SER A 127 19.89 4.97 1.81
C SER A 127 20.32 5.98 0.74
N THR A 128 21.64 6.14 0.50
CA THR A 128 22.16 7.04 -0.54
C THR A 128 21.56 6.75 -1.92
N ALA A 129 21.20 5.49 -2.23
CA ALA A 129 20.57 5.18 -3.52
C ALA A 129 19.17 5.77 -3.68
N VAL A 130 18.40 5.84 -2.59
CA VAL A 130 17.09 6.50 -2.58
C VAL A 130 17.28 8.01 -2.70
N GLU A 131 18.22 8.58 -1.94
CA GLU A 131 18.55 10.02 -2.00
C GLU A 131 19.03 10.46 -3.40
N ILE A 132 19.84 9.64 -4.07
CA ILE A 132 20.30 9.85 -5.45
C ILE A 132 19.13 9.79 -6.44
N ALA A 133 18.21 8.83 -6.26
CA ALA A 133 17.02 8.73 -7.08
C ALA A 133 16.15 9.99 -6.93
N ASP A 134 15.96 10.48 -5.70
CA ASP A 134 15.20 11.70 -5.44
C ASP A 134 15.85 12.92 -6.09
N ALA A 135 17.16 13.09 -5.91
CA ALA A 135 17.92 14.17 -6.52
C ALA A 135 17.82 14.15 -8.06
N TYR A 136 17.95 12.97 -8.68
CA TYR A 136 17.82 12.85 -10.13
C TYR A 136 16.38 13.05 -10.61
N SER A 137 15.38 12.63 -9.82
CA SER A 137 13.98 12.92 -10.07
C SER A 137 13.70 14.42 -10.07
N GLU A 138 14.25 15.18 -9.12
CA GLU A 138 14.10 16.63 -9.09
C GLU A 138 14.78 17.33 -10.28
N ILE A 139 15.97 16.88 -10.68
CA ILE A 139 16.67 17.39 -11.87
C ILE A 139 15.81 17.17 -13.14
N THR A 140 15.29 15.96 -13.32
CA THR A 140 14.46 15.60 -14.47
C THR A 140 13.10 16.32 -14.45
N ALA A 141 12.46 16.44 -13.29
CA ALA A 141 11.22 17.21 -13.11
C ALA A 141 11.42 18.72 -13.39
N ALA A 142 12.55 19.29 -12.96
CA ALA A 142 12.89 20.68 -13.28
C ALA A 142 13.09 20.90 -14.79
N LYS A 143 13.72 19.94 -15.47
CA LYS A 143 13.83 19.95 -16.94
C LYS A 143 12.45 19.86 -17.59
N TYR A 144 11.63 18.91 -17.17
CA TYR A 144 10.27 18.72 -17.66
C TYR A 144 9.45 20.01 -17.54
N ARG A 145 9.43 20.66 -16.36
CA ARG A 145 8.74 21.94 -16.14
C ARG A 145 9.22 23.04 -17.07
N ARG A 146 10.53 23.17 -17.32
CA ARG A 146 11.06 24.15 -18.27
C ARG A 146 10.51 23.92 -19.68
N VAL A 147 10.47 22.67 -20.13
CA VAL A 147 9.94 22.30 -21.44
C VAL A 147 8.42 22.51 -21.50
N HIS A 148 7.69 22.10 -20.46
CA HIS A 148 6.26 22.33 -20.36
C HIS A 148 5.91 23.82 -20.45
N ASN A 149 6.61 24.69 -19.72
CA ASN A 149 6.39 26.13 -19.81
C ASN A 149 6.71 26.67 -21.21
N LEU A 150 7.76 26.18 -21.86
CA LEU A 150 8.13 26.58 -23.22
C LEU A 150 7.03 26.24 -24.24
N PHE A 151 6.47 25.03 -24.17
CA PHE A 151 5.41 24.59 -25.09
C PHE A 151 4.01 25.08 -24.68
N GLY A 152 3.75 25.31 -23.39
CA GLY A 152 2.50 25.89 -22.90
C GLY A 152 2.26 27.30 -23.45
N HIS A 153 3.31 28.12 -23.51
CA HIS A 153 3.22 29.45 -24.14
C HIS A 153 2.90 29.39 -25.64
N VAL A 154 3.29 28.32 -26.35
CA VAL A 154 2.90 28.13 -27.76
C VAL A 154 1.40 27.84 -27.87
N PHE A 155 0.84 27.09 -26.92
CA PHE A 155 -0.59 26.79 -26.84
C PHE A 155 -1.40 28.04 -26.51
N ASP A 156 -0.98 28.82 -25.50
CA ASP A 156 -1.66 30.04 -25.07
C ASP A 156 -1.60 31.19 -26.10
N ALA A 157 -0.58 31.18 -26.97
CA ALA A 157 -0.38 32.20 -28.00
C ALA A 157 -1.23 31.97 -29.27
N ALA A 158 -2.00 30.87 -29.33
CA ALA A 158 -2.84 30.56 -30.47
C ALA A 158 -4.01 31.56 -30.62
N PRO A 159 -4.21 32.18 -31.80
CA PRO A 159 -5.29 33.13 -32.00
C PRO A 159 -6.66 32.44 -31.95
N ALA A 160 -7.57 32.95 -31.11
CA ALA A 160 -8.96 32.51 -31.09
C ALA A 160 -9.77 33.20 -32.22
N PRO A 161 -10.68 32.49 -32.92
CA PRO A 161 -11.05 31.09 -32.72
C PRO A 161 -10.10 30.11 -33.42
N ILE A 162 -9.82 28.98 -32.75
CA ILE A 162 -9.04 27.85 -33.25
C ILE A 162 -10.04 26.77 -33.70
N ASP A 163 -9.87 26.19 -34.88
CA ASP A 163 -10.70 25.05 -35.29
C ASP A 163 -10.23 23.73 -34.64
N GLU A 164 -11.04 22.67 -34.74
CA GLU A 164 -10.76 21.37 -34.09
C GLU A 164 -9.47 20.71 -34.60
N GLU A 165 -9.14 20.87 -35.90
CA GLU A 165 -7.94 20.31 -36.52
C GLU A 165 -6.68 21.04 -36.00
N GLN A 166 -6.72 22.36 -35.94
CA GLN A 166 -5.66 23.19 -35.37
C GLN A 166 -5.47 22.92 -33.87
N LEU A 167 -6.57 22.74 -33.12
CA LEU A 167 -6.52 22.38 -31.71
C LEU A 167 -5.85 21.02 -31.52
N PHE A 168 -6.22 20.02 -32.34
CA PHE A 168 -5.57 18.71 -32.32
C PHE A 168 -4.08 18.80 -32.67
N GLN A 169 -3.72 19.56 -33.71
CA GLN A 169 -2.33 19.72 -34.12
C GLN A 169 -1.49 20.44 -33.05
N GLN A 170 -2.05 21.43 -32.35
CA GLN A 170 -1.39 22.10 -31.24
C GLN A 170 -1.23 21.17 -30.02
N ALA A 171 -2.28 20.43 -29.68
CA ALA A 171 -2.21 19.42 -28.61
C ALA A 171 -1.16 18.35 -28.93
N ALA A 172 -1.15 17.82 -30.17
CA ALA A 172 -0.15 16.88 -30.63
C ALA A 172 1.26 17.47 -30.57
N THR A 173 1.46 18.72 -31.03
CA THR A 173 2.76 19.40 -30.97
C THR A 173 3.23 19.57 -29.53
N HIS A 174 2.35 19.95 -28.60
CA HIS A 174 2.68 20.08 -27.19
C HIS A 174 3.08 18.72 -26.60
N VAL A 175 2.27 17.68 -26.80
CA VAL A 175 2.55 16.33 -26.30
C VAL A 175 3.86 15.78 -26.88
N MET A 176 4.12 15.96 -28.18
CA MET A 176 5.37 15.54 -28.83
C MET A 176 6.57 16.35 -28.36
N GLY A 177 6.41 17.66 -28.17
CA GLY A 177 7.43 18.52 -27.58
C GLY A 177 7.83 18.06 -26.17
N LEU A 178 6.84 17.78 -25.32
CA LEU A 178 7.07 17.21 -23.99
C LEU A 178 7.72 15.82 -24.07
N ALA A 179 7.26 14.96 -24.97
CA ALA A 179 7.78 13.61 -25.13
C ALA A 179 9.26 13.60 -25.56
N ARG A 180 9.63 14.49 -26.49
CA ARG A 180 10.96 14.57 -27.10
C ARG A 180 11.96 15.35 -26.25
N PHE A 181 11.52 16.45 -25.63
CA PHE A 181 12.42 17.36 -24.92
C PHE A 181 12.30 17.27 -23.40
N GLY A 182 11.17 16.80 -22.87
CA GLY A 182 10.92 16.67 -21.44
C GLY A 182 11.29 15.31 -20.84
N SER A 183 11.66 14.31 -21.66
CA SER A 183 12.13 13.01 -21.17
C SER A 183 13.53 13.07 -20.56
N SER A 184 13.90 12.05 -19.77
CA SER A 184 15.28 11.83 -19.31
C SER A 184 16.24 11.79 -20.49
N ASP A 185 17.40 12.43 -20.34
CA ASP A 185 18.45 12.41 -21.34
C ASP A 185 19.35 11.19 -21.17
N LEU A 186 20.08 10.89 -22.24
CA LEU A 186 21.25 10.03 -22.18
C LEU A 186 22.45 10.86 -21.68
N GLU A 187 22.72 10.78 -20.39
CA GLU A 187 23.66 11.64 -19.66
C GLU A 187 25.10 11.19 -19.83
N LEU A 188 26.01 12.13 -20.09
CA LEU A 188 27.45 11.84 -20.11
C LEU A 188 28.09 11.86 -18.71
N ASP A 189 27.61 12.73 -17.82
CA ASP A 189 28.14 12.89 -16.45
C ASP A 189 27.00 12.91 -15.42
N MET A 190 26.21 11.83 -15.41
CA MET A 190 25.11 11.67 -14.45
C MET A 190 25.60 11.77 -13.00
N SER A 191 26.78 11.19 -12.70
CA SER A 191 27.38 11.22 -11.37
C SER A 191 27.70 12.64 -10.92
N GLY A 192 28.43 13.41 -11.75
CA GLY A 192 28.79 14.79 -11.43
C GLY A 192 27.57 15.70 -11.29
N MET A 193 26.55 15.52 -12.14
CA MET A 193 25.29 16.25 -12.04
C MET A 193 24.58 16.01 -10.70
N ILE A 194 24.41 14.74 -10.32
CA ILE A 194 23.72 14.38 -9.08
C ILE A 194 24.53 14.80 -7.85
N ALA A 195 25.84 14.57 -7.86
CA ALA A 195 26.73 14.97 -6.77
C ALA A 195 26.70 16.49 -6.55
N ALA A 196 26.74 17.28 -7.63
CA ALA A 196 26.67 18.74 -7.55
C ALA A 196 25.31 19.25 -7.07
N TYR A 197 24.21 18.60 -7.47
CA TYR A 197 22.85 18.99 -7.07
C TYR A 197 22.56 18.65 -5.61
N GLY A 198 22.80 17.39 -5.21
CA GLY A 198 22.46 16.88 -3.88
C GLY A 198 23.54 17.07 -2.81
N GLY A 199 24.73 17.53 -3.20
CA GLY A 199 25.86 17.68 -2.26
C GLY A 199 26.45 16.35 -1.79
N PHE A 200 26.35 15.31 -2.61
CA PHE A 200 26.88 13.98 -2.31
C PHE A 200 28.37 13.85 -2.61
N ASP A 201 29.02 12.85 -2.03
CA ASP A 201 30.38 12.45 -2.42
C ASP A 201 30.36 11.85 -3.85
N PRO A 202 31.13 12.39 -4.82
CA PRO A 202 31.10 11.90 -6.21
C PRO A 202 31.49 10.44 -6.37
N GLN A 203 32.35 9.91 -5.50
CA GLN A 203 32.77 8.50 -5.57
C GLN A 203 31.64 7.60 -5.07
N GLU A 204 30.98 7.96 -3.97
CA GLU A 204 29.79 7.25 -3.49
C GLU A 204 28.68 7.24 -4.55
N VAL A 205 28.39 8.39 -5.18
CA VAL A 205 27.42 8.48 -6.28
C VAL A 205 27.79 7.55 -7.43
N GLY A 206 29.06 7.58 -7.87
CA GLY A 206 29.54 6.69 -8.93
C GLY A 206 29.34 5.21 -8.59
N ASN A 207 29.65 4.81 -7.36
CA ASN A 207 29.46 3.42 -6.91
C ASN A 207 27.98 3.01 -6.90
N VAL A 208 27.09 3.90 -6.47
CA VAL A 208 25.63 3.65 -6.49
C VAL A 208 25.11 3.53 -7.92
N LEU A 209 25.47 4.45 -8.82
CA LEU A 209 25.04 4.41 -10.21
C LEU A 209 25.54 3.15 -10.91
N ASP A 210 26.77 2.71 -10.64
CA ASP A 210 27.30 1.45 -11.14
C ASP A 210 26.52 0.24 -10.59
N ALA A 211 26.15 0.24 -9.30
CA ALA A 211 25.35 -0.82 -8.69
C ALA A 211 23.91 -0.88 -9.23
N LEU A 212 23.38 0.26 -9.72
CA LEU A 212 22.06 0.38 -10.34
C LEU A 212 22.09 0.21 -11.87
N SER A 213 23.26 0.04 -12.47
CA SER A 213 23.42 -0.02 -13.93
C SER A 213 23.25 -1.43 -14.51
N THR A 214 22.54 -1.49 -15.63
CA THR A 214 22.47 -2.63 -16.55
C THR A 214 23.16 -2.24 -17.86
N PRO A 215 24.33 -2.85 -18.19
CA PRO A 215 25.01 -2.57 -19.45
C PRO A 215 24.19 -3.01 -20.67
N ILE A 216 24.32 -2.29 -21.79
CA ILE A 216 23.76 -2.73 -23.07
C ILE A 216 24.44 -4.05 -23.51
N GLY A 217 23.67 -4.94 -24.13
CA GLY A 217 24.12 -6.27 -24.55
C GLY A 217 24.34 -7.26 -23.41
N SER A 218 23.99 -6.91 -22.17
CA SER A 218 24.20 -7.80 -21.01
C SER A 218 23.15 -8.90 -20.85
N GLN A 219 22.05 -8.83 -21.61
CA GLN A 219 20.93 -9.79 -21.50
C GLN A 219 20.53 -10.38 -22.86
N PRO A 220 21.44 -10.97 -23.65
CA PRO A 220 21.15 -11.44 -25.02
C PRO A 220 20.06 -12.53 -25.10
N GLU A 221 19.77 -13.20 -23.99
CA GLU A 221 18.73 -14.22 -23.86
C GLU A 221 17.33 -13.65 -23.58
N PHE A 222 17.19 -12.36 -23.27
CA PHE A 222 15.90 -11.75 -22.96
C PHE A 222 15.07 -11.59 -24.23
N VAL A 223 13.99 -12.37 -24.37
CA VAL A 223 13.15 -12.41 -25.59
C VAL A 223 11.66 -12.34 -25.29
N SER A 224 11.24 -12.43 -24.03
CA SER A 224 9.85 -12.47 -23.62
C SER A 224 9.59 -11.76 -22.29
N LEU A 225 8.34 -11.35 -22.07
CA LEU A 225 7.91 -10.70 -20.83
C LEU A 225 8.12 -11.56 -19.57
N GLY A 226 8.14 -12.89 -19.72
CA GLY A 226 8.33 -13.82 -18.60
C GLY A 226 9.80 -14.06 -18.24
N ASP A 227 10.74 -13.57 -19.06
CA ASP A 227 12.16 -13.74 -18.81
C ASP A 227 12.63 -12.84 -17.66
N ASN A 228 13.73 -13.24 -17.03
CA ASN A 228 14.35 -12.42 -16.00
C ASN A 228 14.90 -11.14 -16.64
N ASN A 229 14.54 -10.00 -16.08
CA ASN A 229 15.02 -8.71 -16.52
C ASN A 229 15.83 -8.03 -15.41
N ALA A 230 17.13 -7.87 -15.63
CA ALA A 230 18.04 -7.18 -14.72
C ALA A 230 17.63 -5.72 -14.48
N CYS A 231 17.00 -5.07 -15.47
CA CYS A 231 16.52 -3.69 -15.35
C CYS A 231 15.48 -3.52 -14.24
N ARG A 232 14.83 -4.60 -13.77
CA ARG A 232 13.92 -4.53 -12.62
C ARG A 232 14.59 -4.02 -11.35
N TYR A 233 15.83 -4.44 -11.11
CA TYR A 233 16.57 -4.09 -9.90
C TYR A 233 17.74 -3.16 -10.20
N ARG A 234 18.08 -2.99 -11.48
CA ARG A 234 19.17 -2.14 -11.99
C ARG A 234 18.63 -1.26 -13.12
N PRO A 235 17.80 -0.26 -12.80
CA PRO A 235 16.99 0.47 -13.78
C PRO A 235 17.77 1.44 -14.68
N ILE A 236 19.07 1.62 -14.43
CA ILE A 236 19.90 2.54 -15.21
C ILE A 236 20.48 1.79 -16.40
N LEU A 237 20.24 2.26 -17.62
CA LEU A 237 20.90 1.74 -18.81
C LEU A 237 22.28 2.39 -18.93
N LYS A 238 23.32 1.58 -19.16
CA LYS A 238 24.70 2.05 -19.31
C LYS A 238 25.29 1.61 -20.65
N LEU A 239 25.70 2.58 -21.47
CA LEU A 239 26.35 2.35 -22.76
C LEU A 239 27.86 2.13 -22.58
N ALA A 240 28.50 1.51 -23.58
CA ALA A 240 29.94 1.26 -23.55
C ALA A 240 30.79 2.56 -23.49
N ASP A 241 30.28 3.67 -24.00
CA ASP A 241 30.94 4.99 -23.95
C ASP A 241 30.78 5.71 -22.59
N GLY A 242 30.11 5.08 -21.63
CA GLY A 242 29.90 5.59 -20.28
C GLY A 242 28.64 6.42 -20.11
N ARG A 243 27.89 6.73 -21.18
CA ARG A 243 26.62 7.42 -21.04
C ARG A 243 25.58 6.56 -20.31
N MET A 244 24.73 7.21 -19.54
CA MET A 244 23.72 6.55 -18.70
C MET A 244 22.32 7.13 -18.95
N LEU A 245 21.29 6.28 -18.89
CA LEU A 245 19.89 6.69 -18.98
C LEU A 245 19.11 6.10 -17.81
N TRP A 246 18.45 6.96 -17.03
CA TRP A 246 17.51 6.56 -15.99
C TRP A 246 16.16 7.23 -16.23
N THR A 247 15.21 6.45 -16.72
CA THR A 247 13.93 6.99 -17.21
C THR A 247 12.97 7.38 -16.08
N ARG A 248 12.99 6.65 -14.97
CA ARG A 248 12.07 6.83 -13.83
C ARG A 248 12.76 6.67 -12.48
N PRO A 249 13.56 7.65 -12.06
CA PRO A 249 14.21 7.61 -10.75
C PRO A 249 13.21 7.62 -9.59
N SER A 250 12.10 8.36 -9.70
CA SER A 250 11.01 8.38 -8.69
C SER A 250 10.47 6.99 -8.33
N ASP A 251 10.43 6.07 -9.30
CA ASP A 251 9.87 4.74 -9.12
C ASP A 251 10.82 3.77 -8.40
N PHE A 252 12.08 4.15 -8.22
CA PHE A 252 13.10 3.28 -7.63
C PHE A 252 12.73 2.78 -6.23
N ILE A 253 12.00 3.59 -5.45
CA ILE A 253 11.54 3.19 -4.11
C ILE A 253 10.75 1.87 -4.13
N HIS A 254 10.05 1.57 -5.24
CA HIS A 254 9.26 0.36 -5.38
C HIS A 254 10.11 -0.90 -5.61
N CYS A 255 11.36 -0.78 -6.06
CA CYS A 255 12.28 -1.90 -6.23
C CYS A 255 13.48 -1.85 -5.27
N ALA A 256 13.62 -0.79 -4.47
CA ALA A 256 14.82 -0.52 -3.66
C ALA A 256 15.17 -1.65 -2.69
N LEU A 257 14.18 -2.31 -2.07
CA LEU A 257 14.44 -3.46 -1.19
C LEU A 257 14.99 -4.69 -1.94
N ASP A 258 14.50 -4.94 -3.15
CA ASP A 258 15.01 -6.04 -3.98
C ASP A 258 16.39 -5.70 -4.56
N TRP A 259 16.59 -4.45 -5.00
CA TRP A 259 17.90 -3.95 -5.36
C TRP A 259 18.90 -4.11 -4.21
N ALA A 260 18.54 -3.70 -2.99
CA ALA A 260 19.39 -3.82 -1.81
C ALA A 260 19.79 -5.27 -1.54
N PHE A 261 18.86 -6.22 -1.74
CA PHE A 261 19.20 -7.65 -1.71
C PHE A 261 20.28 -7.99 -2.75
N HIS A 262 20.12 -7.55 -4.01
CA HIS A 262 21.09 -7.81 -5.07
C HIS A 262 22.44 -7.12 -4.87
N ALA A 263 22.47 -5.92 -4.28
CA ALA A 263 23.68 -5.22 -3.89
C ALA A 263 24.41 -5.95 -2.74
N SER A 264 23.65 -6.62 -1.87
CA SER A 264 24.18 -7.31 -0.69
C SER A 264 24.56 -8.77 -0.96
N LYS A 265 24.03 -9.42 -2.01
CA LYS A 265 24.04 -10.88 -2.15
C LYS A 265 25.44 -11.51 -2.23
N GLU A 266 26.41 -10.79 -2.79
CA GLU A 266 27.81 -11.27 -2.91
C GLU A 266 28.59 -11.13 -1.59
N ASN A 267 28.04 -10.38 -0.62
CA ASN A 267 28.62 -10.13 0.68
C ASN A 267 27.78 -10.78 1.79
N THR A 268 28.05 -12.05 2.13
CA THR A 268 27.24 -12.82 3.11
C THR A 268 27.00 -12.08 4.42
N ARG A 269 28.01 -11.37 4.95
CA ARG A 269 27.87 -10.60 6.19
C ARG A 269 26.91 -9.42 6.06
N LEU A 270 26.93 -8.74 4.92
CA LEU A 270 26.01 -7.63 4.61
C LEU A 270 24.60 -8.19 4.39
N LEU A 271 24.47 -9.25 3.59
CA LEU A 271 23.19 -9.91 3.35
C LEU A 271 22.51 -10.38 4.65
N THR A 272 23.25 -11.02 5.56
CA THR A 272 22.68 -11.42 6.87
C THR A 272 22.25 -10.23 7.71
N ALA A 273 22.98 -9.10 7.66
CA ALA A 273 22.58 -7.88 8.35
C ALA A 273 21.32 -7.28 7.73
N PHE A 274 21.23 -7.26 6.39
CA PHE A 274 20.08 -6.80 5.64
C PHE A 274 18.82 -7.63 5.93
N ASP A 275 18.90 -8.97 5.88
CA ASP A 275 17.77 -9.84 6.20
C ASP A 275 17.28 -9.63 7.65
N LYS A 276 18.21 -9.40 8.60
CA LYS A 276 17.86 -9.08 10.00
C LYS A 276 17.18 -7.71 10.11
N ALA A 277 17.71 -6.70 9.41
CA ALA A 277 17.14 -5.35 9.42
C ALA A 277 15.73 -5.32 8.83
N ARG A 278 15.47 -6.09 7.76
CA ARG A 278 14.11 -6.26 7.22
C ARG A 278 13.13 -6.83 8.24
N GLN A 279 13.52 -7.87 8.98
CA GLN A 279 12.68 -8.45 10.03
C GLN A 279 12.41 -7.42 11.14
N ALA A 280 13.47 -6.76 11.63
CA ALA A 280 13.36 -5.75 12.68
C ALA A 280 12.48 -4.55 12.25
N ALA A 281 12.62 -4.09 11.00
CA ALA A 281 11.81 -3.02 10.44
C ALA A 281 10.34 -3.41 10.34
N CYS A 282 10.05 -4.64 9.89
CA CYS A 282 8.68 -5.16 9.82
C CYS A 282 8.03 -5.20 11.22
N GLU A 283 8.74 -5.71 12.24
CA GLU A 283 8.26 -5.74 13.63
C GLU A 283 8.06 -4.32 14.20
N GLN A 284 9.03 -3.43 13.99
CA GLN A 284 8.99 -2.06 14.50
C GLN A 284 7.84 -1.26 13.89
N LEU A 285 7.70 -1.27 12.55
CA LEU A 285 6.65 -0.53 11.86
C LEU A 285 5.26 -1.11 12.11
N THR A 286 5.16 -2.42 12.32
CA THR A 286 3.91 -3.04 12.78
C THR A 286 3.49 -2.49 14.15
N PHE A 287 4.44 -2.46 15.09
CA PHE A 287 4.20 -1.90 16.41
C PHE A 287 3.84 -0.41 16.33
N ASP A 288 4.62 0.40 15.60
CA ASP A 288 4.41 1.85 15.50
C ASP A 288 3.10 2.20 14.80
N GLY A 289 2.71 1.46 13.77
CA GLY A 289 1.42 1.63 13.10
C GLY A 289 0.25 1.41 14.07
N LEU A 290 0.28 0.32 14.83
CA LEU A 290 -0.73 0.02 15.84
C LEU A 290 -0.68 1.02 17.02
N ALA A 291 0.51 1.43 17.47
CA ALA A 291 0.69 2.41 18.53
C ALA A 291 0.12 3.78 18.12
N THR A 292 0.38 4.23 16.89
CA THR A 292 -0.17 5.47 16.34
C THR A 292 -1.69 5.51 16.42
N GLY A 293 -2.35 4.39 16.10
CA GLY A 293 -3.80 4.29 16.15
C GLY A 293 -4.39 4.13 17.56
N PHE A 294 -3.69 3.47 18.49
CA PHE A 294 -4.29 3.03 19.77
C PHE A 294 -3.64 3.57 21.05
N GLU A 295 -2.35 3.94 21.08
CA GLU A 295 -1.58 4.15 22.32
C GLU A 295 -2.13 5.30 23.19
N SER A 296 -2.73 6.31 22.56
CA SER A 296 -3.40 7.41 23.29
C SER A 296 -4.68 6.97 24.04
N HIS A 297 -5.16 5.74 23.81
CA HIS A 297 -6.43 5.23 24.31
C HIS A 297 -6.35 3.82 24.94
N ALA A 298 -5.35 3.01 24.56
CA ALA A 298 -5.22 1.61 24.94
C ALA A 298 -3.75 1.23 25.17
N GLN A 299 -3.53 0.06 25.76
CA GLN A 299 -2.19 -0.45 26.00
C GLN A 299 -1.70 -1.19 24.76
N VAL A 300 -0.68 -0.65 24.10
CA VAL A 300 0.02 -1.29 22.97
C VAL A 300 1.38 -1.79 23.47
N LEU A 301 1.68 -3.06 23.21
CA LEU A 301 2.83 -3.76 23.77
C LEU A 301 3.68 -4.35 22.66
N LYS A 302 4.97 -4.01 22.69
CA LYS A 302 5.98 -4.60 21.81
C LYS A 302 6.60 -5.84 22.46
N SER A 303 6.61 -6.96 21.74
CA SER A 303 7.27 -8.20 22.17
C SER A 303 6.90 -8.70 23.58
N PRO A 304 5.63 -8.65 24.07
CA PRO A 304 5.30 -9.28 25.34
C PRO A 304 5.46 -10.80 25.26
N THR A 305 5.86 -11.42 26.37
CA THR A 305 6.14 -12.86 26.47
C THR A 305 5.23 -13.55 27.47
N TYR A 306 4.85 -14.78 27.17
CA TYR A 306 4.00 -15.62 28.02
C TYR A 306 4.58 -17.02 28.17
N PRO A 307 4.33 -17.75 29.28
CA PRO A 307 4.78 -19.12 29.43
C PRO A 307 4.04 -20.08 28.49
N ALA A 308 4.77 -20.83 27.68
CA ALA A 308 4.24 -21.92 26.86
C ALA A 308 5.30 -23.01 26.66
N ASP A 309 4.96 -24.27 26.91
CA ASP A 309 5.82 -25.45 26.68
C ASP A 309 7.23 -25.36 27.29
N GLY A 310 7.34 -24.78 28.49
CA GLY A 310 8.63 -24.57 29.18
C GLY A 310 9.49 -23.46 28.57
N GLN A 311 8.98 -22.74 27.58
CA GLN A 311 9.57 -21.55 26.96
C GLN A 311 8.74 -20.30 27.27
N ARG A 312 9.21 -19.15 26.79
CA ARG A 312 8.46 -17.90 26.80
C ARG A 312 8.42 -17.27 25.41
N PRO A 313 7.59 -17.78 24.49
CA PRO A 313 7.40 -17.13 23.21
C PRO A 313 6.99 -15.67 23.39
N ASP A 314 7.42 -14.85 22.46
CA ASP A 314 7.02 -13.46 22.25
C ASP A 314 5.80 -13.36 21.33
N ILE A 315 5.09 -12.24 21.46
CA ILE A 315 4.08 -11.73 20.54
C ILE A 315 4.68 -10.47 19.93
N ASP A 316 4.85 -10.36 18.62
CA ASP A 316 5.54 -9.19 18.04
C ASP A 316 4.86 -7.87 18.42
N SER A 317 3.53 -7.80 18.32
CA SER A 317 2.74 -6.69 18.81
C SER A 317 1.38 -7.11 19.37
N LEU A 318 0.99 -6.53 20.50
CA LEU A 318 -0.28 -6.76 21.17
C LEU A 318 -0.98 -5.43 21.46
N VAL A 319 -2.21 -5.27 20.96
CA VAL A 319 -3.12 -4.20 21.38
C VAL A 319 -4.11 -4.77 22.38
N ALA A 320 -3.97 -4.38 23.65
CA ALA A 320 -4.83 -4.84 24.74
C ALA A 320 -5.96 -3.83 25.01
N LEU A 321 -7.19 -4.24 24.73
CA LEU A 321 -8.41 -3.45 24.86
C LEU A 321 -9.27 -4.05 26.02
N PRO A 322 -10.30 -3.34 26.53
CA PRO A 322 -11.06 -3.77 27.71
C PRO A 322 -11.76 -5.14 27.58
N ASP A 323 -12.25 -5.45 26.38
CA ASP A 323 -12.96 -6.70 26.04
C ASP A 323 -12.48 -7.31 24.73
N ALA A 324 -11.39 -6.77 24.17
CA ALA A 324 -10.85 -7.17 22.87
C ALA A 324 -9.32 -7.22 22.86
N ALA A 325 -8.76 -7.94 21.88
CA ALA A 325 -7.32 -7.93 21.61
C ALA A 325 -7.03 -8.01 20.11
N LEU A 326 -6.00 -7.31 19.67
CA LEU A 326 -5.35 -7.54 18.38
C LEU A 326 -3.97 -8.12 18.64
N VAL A 327 -3.70 -9.30 18.07
CA VAL A 327 -2.41 -9.99 18.18
C VAL A 327 -1.78 -9.99 16.80
N ALA A 328 -0.65 -9.31 16.65
CA ALA A 328 0.04 -9.18 15.38
C ALA A 328 1.37 -9.94 15.40
N GLU A 329 1.62 -10.68 14.32
CA GLU A 329 2.90 -11.33 14.00
C GLU A 329 3.45 -10.69 12.73
N ALA A 330 4.72 -10.28 12.75
CA ALA A 330 5.39 -9.57 11.67
C ALA A 330 6.44 -10.45 10.99
N LYS A 331 6.42 -10.53 9.65
CA LYS A 331 7.34 -11.34 8.85
C LYS A 331 8.06 -10.49 7.80
N GLY A 332 9.36 -10.25 8.00
CA GLY A 332 10.26 -9.56 7.07
C GLY A 332 10.86 -10.45 5.96
N GLY A 333 10.43 -11.71 5.89
CA GLY A 333 10.89 -12.67 4.89
C GLY A 333 10.62 -12.20 3.45
N ARG A 334 11.41 -12.72 2.51
CA ARG A 334 11.31 -12.39 1.07
C ARG A 334 10.80 -13.55 0.24
N LEU A 335 10.14 -13.24 -0.87
CA LEU A 335 9.92 -14.21 -1.94
C LEU A 335 11.23 -14.46 -2.68
N THR A 336 11.46 -15.71 -3.08
CA THR A 336 12.55 -16.02 -4.02
C THR A 336 12.12 -15.62 -5.43
N GLU A 337 13.06 -15.37 -6.36
CA GLU A 337 12.69 -15.04 -7.74
C GLU A 337 11.76 -16.08 -8.39
N PRO A 338 11.97 -17.42 -8.23
CA PRO A 338 11.00 -18.39 -8.73
C PRO A 338 9.64 -18.29 -8.03
N GLY A 339 9.61 -17.92 -6.75
CA GLY A 339 8.37 -17.64 -6.01
C GLY A 339 7.61 -16.45 -6.59
N ARG A 340 8.30 -15.33 -6.85
CA ARG A 340 7.73 -14.13 -7.51
C ARG A 340 7.17 -14.46 -8.89
N ARG A 341 7.84 -15.33 -9.68
CA ARG A 341 7.34 -15.82 -10.98
C ARG A 341 6.18 -16.84 -10.87
N GLY A 342 5.69 -17.12 -9.66
CA GLY A 342 4.60 -18.08 -9.46
C GLY A 342 5.00 -19.52 -9.74
N ALA A 343 6.17 -19.96 -9.29
CA ALA A 343 6.53 -21.39 -9.27
C ALA A 343 5.73 -22.10 -8.16
N PRO A 344 4.80 -23.03 -8.47
CA PRO A 344 3.79 -23.52 -7.51
C PRO A 344 4.35 -24.06 -6.19
N GLU A 345 5.36 -24.92 -6.24
CA GLU A 345 5.99 -25.50 -5.03
C GLU A 345 6.66 -24.44 -4.15
N ARG A 346 7.21 -23.38 -4.76
CA ARG A 346 7.84 -22.28 -4.03
C ARG A 346 6.80 -21.37 -3.40
N VAL A 347 5.71 -21.12 -4.11
CA VAL A 347 4.55 -20.38 -3.60
C VAL A 347 3.94 -21.11 -2.40
N LYS A 348 3.61 -22.39 -2.54
CA LYS A 348 3.05 -23.22 -1.46
C LYS A 348 3.94 -23.22 -0.21
N LYS A 349 5.25 -23.42 -0.39
CA LYS A 349 6.22 -23.34 0.71
C LYS A 349 6.20 -21.97 1.40
N LYS A 350 6.15 -20.88 0.62
CA LYS A 350 6.19 -19.51 1.17
C LYS A 350 4.91 -19.12 1.88
N VAL A 351 3.75 -19.58 1.41
CA VAL A 351 2.48 -19.45 2.12
C VAL A 351 2.57 -20.11 3.50
N GLY A 352 3.05 -21.35 3.57
CA GLY A 352 3.22 -22.03 4.86
C GLY A 352 4.16 -21.33 5.82
N GLU A 353 5.25 -20.74 5.31
CA GLU A 353 6.23 -19.99 6.11
C GLU A 353 5.71 -18.62 6.60
N LEU A 354 5.01 -17.87 5.74
CA LEU A 354 4.63 -16.48 6.01
C LEU A 354 3.24 -16.35 6.64
N ILE A 355 2.31 -17.25 6.31
CA ILE A 355 0.91 -17.16 6.73
C ILE A 355 0.60 -18.25 7.76
N ASP A 356 0.73 -19.53 7.41
CA ASP A 356 0.24 -20.61 8.26
C ASP A 356 0.98 -20.66 9.61
N TYR A 357 2.31 -20.54 9.59
CA TYR A 357 3.11 -20.52 10.81
C TYR A 357 2.81 -19.31 11.69
N ALA A 358 2.67 -18.12 11.08
CA ALA A 358 2.31 -16.89 11.79
C ALA A 358 0.92 -17.01 12.45
N GLN A 359 -0.05 -17.58 11.73
CA GLN A 359 -1.38 -17.84 12.27
C GLN A 359 -1.32 -18.79 13.47
N MET A 360 -0.57 -19.89 13.40
CA MET A 360 -0.42 -20.82 14.52
C MET A 360 0.20 -20.13 15.75
N GLN A 361 1.16 -19.22 15.57
CA GLN A 361 1.73 -18.43 16.67
C GLN A 361 0.67 -17.52 17.30
N ASN A 362 -0.12 -16.81 16.48
CA ASN A 362 -1.19 -15.94 16.95
C ASN A 362 -2.30 -16.70 17.67
N GLU A 363 -2.72 -17.86 17.16
CA GLU A 363 -3.73 -18.71 17.80
C GLU A 363 -3.29 -19.18 19.19
N ARG A 364 -2.05 -19.63 19.31
CA ARG A 364 -1.46 -20.01 20.61
C ARG A 364 -1.46 -18.82 21.57
N SER A 365 -1.06 -17.64 21.10
CA SER A 365 -1.04 -16.42 21.89
C SER A 365 -2.45 -16.03 22.34
N ILE A 366 -3.42 -16.02 21.44
CA ILE A 366 -4.83 -15.70 21.74
C ILE A 366 -5.45 -16.70 22.71
N ALA A 367 -5.16 -17.99 22.55
CA ALA A 367 -5.59 -19.01 23.49
C ALA A 367 -5.03 -18.76 24.90
N TYR A 368 -3.77 -18.33 25.02
CA TYR A 368 -3.19 -17.93 26.31
C TYR A 368 -3.88 -16.69 26.90
N LEU A 369 -4.13 -15.66 26.08
CA LEU A 369 -4.77 -14.41 26.53
C LEU A 369 -6.20 -14.63 27.02
N ARG A 370 -6.92 -15.60 26.46
CA ARG A 370 -8.30 -15.95 26.85
C ARG A 370 -8.38 -16.79 28.13
N ASN A 371 -7.42 -17.70 28.36
CA ASN A 371 -7.56 -18.75 29.38
C ASN A 371 -6.77 -18.51 30.66
N ASP A 372 -5.60 -17.86 30.59
CA ASP A 372 -4.71 -17.72 31.75
C ASP A 372 -4.27 -16.27 31.95
N ASN A 373 -3.67 -15.64 30.93
CA ASN A 373 -3.09 -14.28 30.88
C ASN A 373 -2.34 -13.74 32.14
N SER A 374 -2.14 -14.59 33.15
CA SER A 374 -1.77 -14.19 34.50
C SER A 374 -0.28 -13.98 34.68
N ASP A 375 0.54 -14.37 33.71
CA ASP A 375 1.99 -14.22 33.71
C ASP A 375 2.49 -13.65 32.36
N LEU A 376 1.70 -12.77 31.73
CA LEU A 376 2.17 -11.97 30.61
C LEU A 376 3.25 -10.99 31.09
N ARG A 377 4.34 -10.84 30.33
CA ARG A 377 5.46 -9.96 30.71
C ARG A 377 5.96 -9.12 29.54
N THR A 378 6.49 -7.93 29.83
CA THR A 378 7.23 -7.14 28.84
C THR A 378 8.52 -7.85 28.41
N SER A 379 9.16 -7.39 27.35
CA SER A 379 10.53 -7.80 26.98
C SER A 379 11.53 -7.63 28.14
N GLY A 380 11.34 -6.60 28.97
CA GLY A 380 12.07 -6.35 30.21
C GLY A 380 11.66 -7.23 31.42
N ARG A 381 10.84 -8.27 31.20
CA ARG A 381 10.34 -9.22 32.22
C ARG A 381 9.43 -8.62 33.29
N GLN A 382 8.89 -7.42 33.08
CA GLN A 382 7.91 -6.85 34.00
C GLN A 382 6.55 -7.48 33.76
N LYS A 383 5.84 -7.85 34.83
CA LYS A 383 4.50 -8.44 34.73
C LYS A 383 3.50 -7.40 34.20
N ILE A 384 2.68 -7.82 33.24
CA ILE A 384 1.61 -7.04 32.63
C ILE A 384 0.28 -7.64 33.06
N THR A 385 -0.73 -6.80 33.27
CA THR A 385 -2.12 -7.24 33.49
C THR A 385 -2.97 -6.66 32.38
N ILE A 386 -3.75 -7.51 31.73
CA ILE A 386 -4.73 -7.12 30.72
C ILE A 386 -6.08 -7.74 31.08
N ASP A 387 -7.16 -7.18 30.53
CA ASP A 387 -8.48 -7.79 30.65
C ASP A 387 -8.58 -9.04 29.74
N ASN A 388 -9.45 -9.99 30.11
CA ASN A 388 -9.67 -11.18 29.30
C ASN A 388 -10.43 -10.79 28.02
N PRO A 389 -9.83 -10.93 26.82
CA PRO A 389 -10.48 -10.50 25.60
C PRO A 389 -11.62 -11.45 25.23
N LEU A 390 -12.82 -10.92 25.06
CA LEU A 390 -13.96 -11.62 24.47
C LEU A 390 -13.77 -11.73 22.96
N LEU A 391 -13.36 -10.62 22.33
CA LEU A 391 -13.01 -10.54 20.92
C LEU A 391 -11.50 -10.64 20.74
N ALA A 392 -11.00 -11.49 19.86
CA ALA A 392 -9.57 -11.56 19.59
C ALA A 392 -9.33 -11.81 18.10
N TYR A 393 -8.48 -10.99 17.50
CA TYR A 393 -8.18 -11.02 16.07
C TYR A 393 -6.68 -11.21 15.85
N SER A 394 -6.36 -12.01 14.83
CA SER A 394 -4.99 -12.29 14.38
C SER A 394 -4.63 -11.37 13.22
N LEU A 395 -3.53 -10.63 13.34
CA LEU A 395 -2.94 -9.85 12.25
C LEU A 395 -1.62 -10.51 11.84
N ILE A 396 -1.42 -10.72 10.55
CA ILE A 396 -0.19 -11.25 9.97
C ILE A 396 0.36 -10.16 9.05
N VAL A 397 1.40 -9.47 9.50
CA VAL A 397 1.95 -8.32 8.78
C VAL A 397 3.21 -8.76 8.05
N THR A 398 3.27 -8.58 6.73
CA THR A 398 4.45 -8.95 5.95
C THR A 398 5.15 -7.73 5.35
N LEU A 399 6.47 -7.77 5.25
CA LEU A 399 7.20 -6.74 4.51
C LEU A 399 7.10 -6.94 2.99
N GLU A 400 6.88 -8.19 2.58
CA GLU A 400 6.70 -8.60 1.19
C GLU A 400 5.22 -8.52 0.78
N ARG A 401 4.94 -8.20 -0.48
CA ARG A 401 3.57 -8.30 -1.00
C ARG A 401 3.10 -9.74 -1.05
N VAL A 402 2.05 -10.02 -0.28
CA VAL A 402 1.40 -11.33 -0.14
C VAL A 402 -0.10 -11.24 -0.40
N ASP A 403 -0.58 -10.13 -0.96
CA ASP A 403 -2.00 -9.95 -1.35
C ASP A 403 -2.54 -11.14 -2.15
N PRO A 404 -1.78 -11.74 -3.09
CA PRO A 404 -2.22 -12.94 -3.81
C PRO A 404 -2.44 -14.17 -2.91
N PHE A 405 -1.67 -14.29 -1.83
CA PHE A 405 -1.82 -15.39 -0.88
C PHE A 405 -3.08 -15.19 -0.07
N TYR A 406 -3.26 -14.02 0.50
CA TYR A 406 -4.42 -13.77 1.36
C TYR A 406 -5.73 -13.80 0.55
N SER A 407 -5.79 -13.08 -0.56
CA SER A 407 -6.98 -12.96 -1.42
C SER A 407 -7.52 -14.31 -1.92
N PHE A 408 -6.62 -15.25 -2.22
CA PHE A 408 -6.99 -16.50 -2.89
C PHE A 408 -6.89 -17.75 -2.00
N ILE A 409 -6.18 -17.66 -0.87
CA ILE A 409 -6.00 -18.74 0.09
C ILE A 409 -6.92 -18.51 1.29
N GLU A 410 -8.22 -18.36 1.03
CA GLU A 410 -9.23 -18.65 2.06
C GLU A 410 -9.24 -20.15 2.33
N SER A 411 -9.47 -20.50 3.58
CA SER A 411 -9.16 -21.79 4.13
C SER A 411 -10.42 -22.61 4.47
N ASP A 412 -11.14 -23.15 3.49
CA ASP A 412 -12.13 -24.20 3.84
C ASP A 412 -11.47 -25.48 4.40
N ASP A 413 -10.14 -25.53 4.52
CA ASP A 413 -9.38 -26.66 5.09
C ASP A 413 -8.50 -26.25 6.30
N SER A 414 -8.44 -24.96 6.65
CA SER A 414 -7.83 -24.58 7.93
C SER A 414 -8.94 -24.47 8.95
N ASN A 415 -8.88 -25.33 9.96
CA ASN A 415 -9.62 -25.17 11.20
C ASN A 415 -9.02 -24.01 12.02
N TYR A 416 -8.75 -22.85 11.41
CA TYR A 416 -8.29 -21.70 12.18
C TYR A 416 -9.43 -21.26 13.08
N GLU A 417 -9.20 -21.38 14.39
CA GLU A 417 -10.21 -21.05 15.41
C GLU A 417 -10.37 -19.54 15.58
N VAL A 418 -9.43 -18.75 15.04
CA VAL A 418 -9.34 -17.31 15.24
C VAL A 418 -9.46 -16.57 13.90
N PRO A 419 -10.34 -15.55 13.80
CA PRO A 419 -10.39 -14.68 12.64
C PRO A 419 -9.08 -13.94 12.38
N SER A 420 -8.60 -13.96 11.14
CA SER A 420 -7.27 -13.46 10.78
C SER A 420 -7.25 -12.56 9.55
N LEU A 421 -6.30 -11.63 9.56
CA LEU A 421 -6.01 -10.73 8.45
C LEU A 421 -4.52 -10.72 8.15
N ALA A 422 -4.16 -11.07 6.93
CA ALA A 422 -2.82 -10.88 6.42
C ALA A 422 -2.77 -9.63 5.53
N LEU A 423 -1.79 -8.77 5.74
CA LEU A 423 -1.61 -7.51 5.05
C LEU A 423 -0.13 -7.15 4.95
N THR A 424 0.24 -6.26 4.03
CA THR A 424 1.60 -5.74 4.02
C THR A 424 1.80 -4.66 5.07
N VAL A 425 3.05 -4.44 5.49
CA VAL A 425 3.38 -3.30 6.37
C VAL A 425 2.99 -1.97 5.73
N HIS A 426 3.07 -1.84 4.39
CA HIS A 426 2.64 -0.64 3.68
C HIS A 426 1.14 -0.40 3.82
N ASP A 427 0.33 -1.46 3.68
CA ASP A 427 -1.12 -1.38 3.88
C ASP A 427 -1.47 -1.05 5.34
N LEU A 428 -0.75 -1.61 6.31
CA LEU A 428 -0.97 -1.26 7.72
C LEU A 428 -0.77 0.25 7.95
N LEU A 429 0.33 0.80 7.44
CA LEU A 429 0.64 2.22 7.58
C LEU A 429 -0.39 3.10 6.85
N LEU A 430 -0.86 2.67 5.68
CA LEU A 430 -1.97 3.32 4.98
C LEU A 430 -3.25 3.32 5.82
N ILE A 431 -3.63 2.17 6.36
CA ILE A 431 -4.86 2.00 7.14
C ILE A 431 -4.79 2.86 8.42
N THR A 432 -3.67 2.84 9.14
CA THR A 432 -3.52 3.58 10.40
C THR A 432 -3.43 5.09 10.17
N GLU A 433 -2.93 5.53 9.01
CA GLU A 433 -2.95 6.94 8.61
C GLU A 433 -4.38 7.41 8.28
N LEU A 434 -5.12 6.63 7.48
CA LEU A 434 -6.45 7.02 7.00
C LEU A 434 -7.57 6.79 8.03
N LEU A 435 -7.35 5.92 9.02
CA LEU A 435 -8.29 5.63 10.11
C LEU A 435 -7.71 6.06 11.47
N PRO A 436 -7.61 7.38 11.75
CA PRO A 436 -6.92 7.89 12.92
C PRO A 436 -7.67 7.66 14.24
N SER A 437 -8.97 7.31 14.21
CA SER A 437 -9.72 6.94 15.41
C SER A 437 -9.50 5.46 15.74
N PRO A 438 -9.18 5.09 17.00
CA PRO A 438 -9.08 3.68 17.39
C PRO A 438 -10.40 2.92 17.18
N THR A 439 -11.54 3.60 17.24
CA THR A 439 -12.85 3.02 16.91
C THR A 439 -12.94 2.61 15.43
N GLU A 440 -12.48 3.48 14.52
CA GLU A 440 -12.47 3.18 13.08
C GLU A 440 -11.46 2.10 12.74
N LEU A 441 -10.24 2.23 13.27
CA LEU A 441 -9.16 1.28 13.03
C LEU A 441 -9.53 -0.12 13.53
N PHE A 442 -10.03 -0.24 14.76
CA PHE A 442 -10.53 -1.51 15.28
C PHE A 442 -11.70 -2.04 14.43
N GLY A 443 -12.67 -1.17 14.11
CA GLY A 443 -13.83 -1.54 13.31
C GLY A 443 -13.47 -2.09 11.93
N TYR A 444 -12.48 -1.49 11.26
CA TYR A 444 -11.97 -1.94 9.97
C TYR A 444 -11.23 -3.28 10.09
N LEU A 445 -10.22 -3.36 10.95
CA LEU A 445 -9.40 -4.57 11.11
C LEU A 445 -10.25 -5.78 11.53
N SER A 446 -11.17 -5.59 12.48
CA SER A 446 -12.08 -6.65 12.93
C SER A 446 -13.06 -7.11 11.85
N ASP A 447 -13.63 -6.19 11.07
CA ASP A 447 -14.50 -6.52 9.94
C ASP A 447 -13.73 -7.31 8.86
N ARG A 448 -12.52 -6.87 8.52
CA ARG A 448 -11.64 -7.57 7.56
C ARG A 448 -11.27 -8.97 8.04
N CYS A 449 -10.82 -9.14 9.29
CA CYS A 449 -10.57 -10.46 9.88
C CYS A 449 -11.81 -11.36 9.83
N SER A 450 -12.98 -10.81 10.17
CA SER A 450 -14.23 -11.57 10.22
C SER A 450 -14.70 -12.01 8.84
N ARG A 451 -14.64 -11.13 7.83
CA ARG A 451 -15.04 -11.44 6.46
C ARG A 451 -14.25 -12.60 5.89
N HIS A 452 -12.96 -12.65 6.16
CA HIS A 452 -12.07 -13.70 5.67
C HIS A 452 -12.38 -15.09 6.24
N SER A 453 -12.93 -15.17 7.46
CA SER A 453 -13.36 -16.44 8.03
C SER A 453 -14.68 -16.97 7.45
N HIS A 454 -15.44 -16.16 6.71
CA HIS A 454 -16.82 -16.48 6.30
C HIS A 454 -17.02 -16.66 4.80
N GLY A 455 -15.97 -16.65 3.97
CA GLY A 455 -16.11 -16.80 2.52
C GLY A 455 -16.62 -15.52 1.85
N ALA A 456 -16.26 -14.37 2.40
CA ALA A 456 -16.70 -13.06 1.94
C ALA A 456 -16.05 -12.71 0.59
N PRO A 457 -16.44 -11.59 -0.04
CA PRO A 457 -15.82 -11.19 -1.28
C PRO A 457 -14.31 -10.96 -1.15
N THR A 458 -13.57 -11.47 -2.13
CA THR A 458 -12.12 -11.28 -2.23
C THR A 458 -11.84 -9.90 -2.83
N HIS A 459 -11.00 -9.11 -2.16
CA HIS A 459 -10.43 -7.87 -2.73
C HIS A 459 -9.05 -8.18 -3.30
N ILE A 460 -8.68 -7.57 -4.43
CA ILE A 460 -7.36 -7.76 -5.05
C ILE A 460 -6.26 -7.01 -4.28
N THR A 461 -6.61 -5.85 -3.71
CA THR A 461 -5.71 -4.96 -2.98
C THR A 461 -6.39 -4.48 -1.70
N GLU A 462 -5.64 -4.30 -0.62
CA GLU A 462 -6.21 -3.82 0.64
C GLU A 462 -6.66 -2.35 0.57
N ALA A 463 -5.98 -1.49 -0.21
CA ALA A 463 -6.44 -0.12 -0.47
C ALA A 463 -7.87 -0.07 -1.06
N GLY A 464 -8.17 -0.96 -2.02
CA GLY A 464 -9.53 -1.10 -2.57
C GLY A 464 -10.56 -1.55 -1.52
N ALA A 465 -10.18 -2.43 -0.60
CA ALA A 465 -11.04 -2.85 0.50
C ALA A 465 -11.29 -1.69 1.49
N LEU A 466 -10.25 -0.90 1.79
CA LEU A 466 -10.32 0.26 2.65
C LEU A 466 -11.22 1.35 2.07
N GLU A 467 -11.09 1.69 0.79
CA GLU A 467 -11.95 2.69 0.14
C GLU A 467 -13.42 2.25 0.13
N GLU A 468 -13.70 0.97 -0.17
CA GLU A 468 -15.06 0.44 -0.12
C GLU A 468 -15.66 0.55 1.30
N TRP A 469 -14.84 0.23 2.32
CA TRP A 469 -15.26 0.35 3.70
C TRP A 469 -15.49 1.81 4.10
N ILE A 470 -14.60 2.74 3.73
CA ILE A 470 -14.77 4.18 4.01
C ILE A 470 -16.07 4.70 3.40
N ASN A 471 -16.38 4.32 2.16
CA ASN A 471 -17.54 4.78 1.39
C ASN A 471 -18.88 4.16 1.80
N GLY A 472 -18.98 3.51 2.96
CA GLY A 472 -20.26 3.01 3.48
C GLY A 472 -20.89 1.90 2.63
N LYS A 473 -20.17 1.33 1.65
CA LYS A 473 -20.59 0.17 0.83
C LYS A 473 -20.55 -1.16 1.61
N ARG A 474 -20.58 -1.05 2.94
CA ARG A 474 -20.46 -2.10 3.97
C ARG A 474 -21.59 -3.15 3.93
N GLY A 475 -22.68 -2.91 3.19
CA GLY A 475 -23.94 -3.65 3.33
C GLY A 475 -24.52 -4.34 2.09
N SER A 476 -23.88 -4.27 0.90
CA SER A 476 -24.45 -4.95 -0.29
C SER A 476 -24.09 -6.44 -0.39
N HIS A 477 -23.34 -6.97 0.59
CA HIS A 477 -22.73 -8.31 0.53
C HIS A 477 -23.12 -9.24 1.70
N LEU A 478 -23.65 -8.72 2.82
CA LEU A 478 -24.24 -9.51 3.90
C LEU A 478 -25.74 -9.83 3.66
N GLY A 479 -26.10 -10.05 2.40
CA GLY A 479 -27.44 -10.48 2.02
C GLY A 479 -27.68 -11.93 2.45
N GLY A 480 -28.16 -12.12 3.68
CA GLY A 480 -28.89 -13.30 4.16
C GLY A 480 -28.10 -14.61 4.17
N ALA A 481 -27.86 -15.14 5.37
CA ALA A 481 -27.40 -16.51 5.61
C ALA A 481 -28.35 -17.62 5.08
N SER A 482 -29.29 -17.31 4.18
CA SER A 482 -30.37 -18.19 3.73
C SER A 482 -30.26 -18.67 2.28
N ASP A 483 -29.32 -18.17 1.46
CA ASP A 483 -29.17 -18.65 0.08
C ASP A 483 -27.98 -19.61 -0.05
N VAL A 484 -28.25 -20.89 0.25
CA VAL A 484 -27.35 -22.04 0.06
C VAL A 484 -27.30 -22.41 -1.44
N THR A 485 -26.95 -21.45 -2.29
CA THR A 485 -26.45 -21.76 -3.65
C THR A 485 -24.92 -21.79 -3.61
N PRO A 486 -24.27 -22.61 -4.44
CA PRO A 486 -22.82 -22.79 -4.38
C PRO A 486 -22.14 -21.41 -4.46
N ARG A 487 -21.36 -21.09 -3.41
CA ARG A 487 -20.68 -19.82 -3.16
C ARG A 487 -20.03 -19.27 -4.45
N ARG A 488 -20.75 -18.40 -5.18
CA ARG A 488 -20.12 -17.60 -6.22
C ARG A 488 -19.26 -16.56 -5.51
N ARG A 489 -17.95 -16.83 -5.43
CA ARG A 489 -16.96 -15.83 -5.00
C ARG A 489 -17.15 -14.59 -5.87
N ARG A 490 -17.47 -13.47 -5.25
CA ARG A 490 -17.42 -12.17 -5.91
C ARG A 490 -16.01 -11.64 -5.65
N ILE A 491 -15.22 -11.52 -6.70
CA ILE A 491 -13.95 -10.79 -6.64
C ILE A 491 -14.30 -9.33 -6.89
N PHE A 492 -13.94 -8.46 -5.95
CA PHE A 492 -14.05 -7.02 -6.14
C PHE A 492 -12.68 -6.46 -6.52
N SER A 493 -12.59 -5.98 -7.75
CA SER A 493 -11.45 -5.26 -8.29
C SER A 493 -11.68 -3.75 -8.23
N GLY A 494 -12.37 -3.27 -7.18
CA GLY A 494 -12.64 -1.84 -7.04
C GLY A 494 -11.33 -1.07 -7.06
N ASN A 495 -11.19 -0.14 -8.01
CA ASN A 495 -10.02 0.71 -8.08
C ASN A 495 -10.11 1.73 -6.93
N PRO A 496 -9.11 1.84 -6.05
CA PRO A 496 -9.13 2.82 -4.97
C PRO A 496 -8.81 4.22 -5.50
N ASP A 497 -9.63 4.74 -6.42
CA ASP A 497 -9.38 6.00 -7.12
C ASP A 497 -9.25 7.18 -6.15
N HIS A 498 -10.10 7.26 -5.11
CA HIS A 498 -10.02 8.37 -4.15
C HIS A 498 -8.74 8.31 -3.31
N ILE A 499 -8.33 7.12 -2.88
CA ILE A 499 -7.05 6.97 -2.15
C ILE A 499 -5.87 7.27 -3.09
N ASN A 500 -5.91 6.76 -4.33
CA ASN A 500 -4.87 6.99 -5.32
C ASN A 500 -4.69 8.49 -5.62
N ASP A 501 -5.79 9.20 -5.89
CA ASP A 501 -5.77 10.64 -6.20
C ASP A 501 -5.26 11.45 -4.99
N TYR A 502 -5.66 11.08 -3.77
CA TYR A 502 -5.15 11.72 -2.54
C TYR A 502 -3.62 11.62 -2.41
N TYR A 503 -3.04 10.43 -2.62
CA TYR A 503 -1.59 10.27 -2.51
C TYR A 503 -0.83 10.84 -3.71
N ALA A 504 -1.42 10.83 -4.91
CA ALA A 504 -0.84 11.50 -6.07
C ALA A 504 -0.74 13.02 -5.83
N ASP A 505 -1.82 13.66 -5.37
CA ASP A 505 -1.82 15.08 -5.04
C ASP A 505 -0.81 15.42 -3.94
N ARG A 506 -0.69 14.54 -2.93
CA ARG A 506 0.27 14.71 -1.85
C ARG A 506 1.72 14.63 -2.34
N GLU A 507 2.05 13.71 -3.23
CA GLU A 507 3.37 13.60 -3.84
C GLU A 507 3.72 14.87 -4.64
N ILE A 508 2.77 15.38 -5.41
CA ILE A 508 2.92 16.65 -6.15
C ILE A 508 3.21 17.80 -5.16
N VAL A 509 2.45 17.91 -4.08
CA VAL A 509 2.64 18.95 -3.05
C VAL A 509 4.00 18.82 -2.35
N GLU A 510 4.40 17.60 -1.98
CA GLU A 510 5.69 17.33 -1.34
C GLU A 510 6.88 17.64 -2.27
N SER A 511 6.70 17.53 -3.60
CA SER A 511 7.68 17.96 -4.61
C SER A 511 7.79 19.49 -4.79
N GLY A 512 7.01 20.27 -4.02
CA GLY A 512 6.97 21.73 -4.08
C GLY A 512 6.09 22.30 -5.19
N GLN A 513 5.24 21.47 -5.82
CA GLN A 513 4.28 21.91 -6.82
C GLN A 513 2.92 22.21 -6.18
N ALA A 514 2.16 23.10 -6.81
CA ALA A 514 0.80 23.42 -6.38
C ALA A 514 -0.20 22.50 -7.09
N VAL A 515 -1.12 21.89 -6.33
CA VAL A 515 -2.28 21.18 -6.86
C VAL A 515 -3.49 22.10 -6.75
N GLU A 516 -4.18 22.35 -7.86
CA GLU A 516 -5.42 23.12 -7.87
C GLU A 516 -6.57 22.23 -7.36
N ASN A 517 -7.09 22.53 -6.18
CA ASN A 517 -8.11 21.72 -5.47
C ASN A 517 -7.63 20.31 -5.09
N PRO A 518 -6.69 20.19 -4.13
CA PRO A 518 -6.18 18.88 -3.73
C PRO A 518 -7.31 17.99 -3.21
N THR A 519 -7.25 16.73 -3.60
CA THR A 519 -8.15 15.67 -3.16
C THR A 519 -8.07 15.56 -1.64
N PRO A 520 -9.20 15.68 -0.92
CA PRO A 520 -9.17 15.58 0.53
C PRO A 520 -8.90 14.13 0.95
N ALA A 521 -8.26 13.96 2.11
CA ALA A 521 -8.08 12.66 2.72
C ALA A 521 -9.44 11.91 2.81
N PRO A 522 -9.49 10.62 2.42
CA PRO A 522 -10.67 9.79 2.59
C PRO A 522 -11.10 9.73 4.07
N VAL A 523 -12.37 9.97 4.35
CA VAL A 523 -12.94 9.96 5.70
C VAL A 523 -14.21 9.12 5.73
N THR A 524 -14.45 8.40 6.83
CA THR A 524 -15.66 7.62 6.95
C THR A 524 -16.89 8.50 7.13
N ALA A 525 -18.08 7.94 6.88
CA ALA A 525 -19.34 8.60 7.16
C ALA A 525 -19.68 8.68 8.67
N VAL A 526 -18.86 8.10 9.56
CA VAL A 526 -19.12 8.14 11.01
C VAL A 526 -18.87 9.56 11.53
N PRO A 527 -19.85 10.20 12.19
CA PRO A 527 -19.67 11.54 12.72
C PRO A 527 -18.49 11.62 13.69
N ARG A 528 -17.61 12.61 13.51
CA ARG A 528 -16.50 12.86 14.45
C ARG A 528 -16.93 12.91 15.93
N PRO A 529 -18.04 13.58 16.32
CA PRO A 529 -18.50 13.56 17.72
C PRO A 529 -18.91 12.17 18.25
N VAL A 530 -19.28 11.24 17.36
CA VAL A 530 -19.58 9.84 17.71
C VAL A 530 -18.28 9.08 17.92
N LEU A 531 -17.29 9.26 17.04
CA LEU A 531 -15.94 8.68 17.22
C LEU A 531 -15.31 9.16 18.52
N GLU A 532 -15.32 10.46 18.78
CA GLU A 532 -14.80 11.06 20.02
C GLU A 532 -15.48 10.46 21.28
N ALA A 533 -16.78 10.16 21.22
CA ALA A 533 -17.51 9.53 22.31
C ALA A 533 -17.12 8.06 22.49
N ALA A 534 -17.02 7.29 21.40
CA ALA A 534 -16.58 5.89 21.44
C ALA A 534 -15.12 5.76 21.93
N ASP A 535 -14.24 6.62 21.45
CA ASP A 535 -12.84 6.69 21.88
C ASP A 535 -12.72 7.10 23.35
N SER A 536 -13.64 7.95 23.84
CA SER A 536 -13.70 8.27 25.27
C SER A 536 -14.07 7.07 26.13
N GLN A 537 -14.95 6.19 25.64
CA GLN A 537 -15.28 4.95 26.35
C GLN A 537 -14.10 3.98 26.37
N LEU A 538 -13.30 3.93 25.31
CA LEU A 538 -12.04 3.17 25.29
C LEU A 538 -11.07 3.67 26.37
N ARG A 539 -10.84 4.99 26.44
CA ARG A 539 -9.97 5.60 27.47
C ARG A 539 -10.44 5.29 28.88
N ASN A 540 -11.76 5.26 29.08
CA ASN A 540 -12.38 4.91 30.36
C ASN A 540 -12.40 3.40 30.63
N ARG A 541 -11.87 2.60 29.71
CA ARG A 541 -11.87 1.13 29.72
C ARG A 541 -13.26 0.53 29.94
N GLU A 542 -14.27 1.10 29.29
CA GLU A 542 -15.63 0.58 29.39
C GLU A 542 -15.70 -0.85 28.84
N GLN A 543 -16.35 -1.73 29.59
CA GLN A 543 -16.61 -3.10 29.17
C GLN A 543 -17.53 -3.10 27.94
N ARG A 544 -17.34 -4.05 27.04
CA ARG A 544 -18.07 -4.14 25.75
C ARG A 544 -17.76 -3.01 24.76
N TRP A 545 -16.62 -2.32 24.92
CA TRP A 545 -16.20 -1.30 23.96
C TRP A 545 -16.01 -1.88 22.56
N GLY A 546 -15.44 -3.09 22.42
CA GLY A 546 -15.25 -3.73 21.12
C GLY A 546 -16.57 -3.93 20.36
N ASP A 547 -17.60 -4.45 21.04
CA ASP A 547 -18.96 -4.55 20.48
C ASP A 547 -19.50 -3.18 20.05
N LEU A 548 -19.26 -2.14 20.85
CA LEU A 548 -19.73 -0.79 20.59
C LEU A 548 -19.03 -0.16 19.39
N ALA A 549 -17.71 -0.30 19.28
CA ALA A 549 -16.92 0.17 18.15
C ALA A 549 -17.41 -0.47 16.85
N LEU A 550 -17.63 -1.80 16.86
CA LEU A 550 -18.25 -2.51 15.74
C LEU A 550 -19.64 -1.96 15.43
N ALA A 551 -20.50 -1.79 16.44
CA ALA A 551 -21.85 -1.28 16.23
C ALA A 551 -21.88 0.14 15.65
N VAL A 552 -20.94 1.02 16.04
CA VAL A 552 -20.73 2.35 15.48
C VAL A 552 -20.32 2.27 14.01
N CYS A 553 -19.30 1.48 13.69
CA CYS A 553 -18.77 1.35 12.34
C CYS A 553 -19.75 0.64 11.37
N HIS A 554 -20.74 -0.10 11.86
CA HIS A 554 -21.73 -0.77 11.01
C HIS A 554 -23.04 0.02 10.80
N VAL A 555 -23.19 1.21 11.40
CA VAL A 555 -24.39 2.05 11.16
C VAL A 555 -24.39 2.56 9.71
N PRO A 556 -25.48 2.38 8.95
CA PRO A 556 -25.59 2.93 7.60
C PRO A 556 -25.56 4.46 7.58
N ASP A 557 -24.87 5.06 6.61
CA ASP A 557 -24.65 6.52 6.47
C ASP A 557 -25.95 7.35 6.56
N ARG A 558 -27.03 6.81 5.98
CA ARG A 558 -28.36 7.45 5.99
C ARG A 558 -28.92 7.66 7.40
N GLU A 559 -28.48 6.88 8.38
CA GLU A 559 -28.89 7.00 9.79
C GLU A 559 -28.07 8.05 10.55
N TRP A 560 -26.85 8.35 10.11
CA TRP A 560 -26.01 9.41 10.69
C TRP A 560 -26.49 10.83 10.34
N ALA A 561 -26.96 11.06 9.12
CA ALA A 561 -27.39 12.39 8.66
C ALA A 561 -28.48 13.05 9.54
N PRO A 562 -29.49 12.31 10.05
CA PRO A 562 -30.41 12.75 11.09
C PRO A 562 -29.78 13.25 12.40
N ILE A 563 -28.70 12.60 12.84
CA ILE A 563 -28.04 12.80 14.14
C ILE A 563 -27.09 14.01 14.05
N LEU A 564 -26.27 14.06 13.00
CA LEU A 564 -25.39 15.19 12.68
C LEU A 564 -26.14 16.52 12.73
N ARG A 565 -27.28 16.61 12.05
CA ARG A 565 -28.13 17.82 12.05
C ARG A 565 -28.63 18.26 13.43
N VAL A 566 -28.69 17.33 14.40
CA VAL A 566 -29.07 17.65 15.78
C VAL A 566 -27.85 18.09 16.58
N ILE A 567 -26.71 17.42 16.41
CA ILE A 567 -25.43 17.81 17.02
C ILE A 567 -25.02 19.22 16.58
N ASP A 568 -25.01 19.48 15.27
CA ASP A 568 -24.63 20.77 14.70
C ASP A 568 -25.52 21.90 15.21
N ARG A 569 -26.81 21.61 15.39
CA ARG A 569 -27.76 22.59 15.93
C ARG A 569 -27.50 22.89 17.40
N ALA A 570 -27.30 21.85 18.21
CA ALA A 570 -27.01 22.00 19.64
C ALA A 570 -25.74 22.84 19.85
N ARG A 571 -24.72 22.65 19.00
CA ARG A 571 -23.45 23.40 19.06
C ARG A 571 -23.55 24.84 18.53
N SER A 572 -24.34 25.09 17.49
CA SER A 572 -24.33 26.39 16.78
C SER A 572 -25.32 27.44 17.32
N ASN A 573 -26.48 27.06 17.86
CA ASN A 573 -27.44 28.03 18.41
C ASN A 573 -28.61 27.35 19.19
N PRO A 574 -28.48 27.12 20.51
CA PRO A 574 -29.53 26.45 21.30
C PRO A 574 -30.86 27.23 21.36
N ASP A 575 -30.84 28.56 21.24
CA ASP A 575 -32.02 29.43 21.45
C ASP A 575 -32.84 29.76 20.19
N ARG A 576 -32.42 29.31 19.01
CA ARG A 576 -33.09 29.68 17.75
C ARG A 576 -34.49 29.05 17.67
N GLN A 577 -35.53 29.81 17.28
CA GLN A 577 -36.90 29.29 17.15
C GLN A 577 -36.97 28.07 16.22
N VAL A 578 -37.17 26.89 16.82
CA VAL A 578 -37.25 25.61 16.11
C VAL A 578 -38.70 25.22 15.84
N ASN A 579 -39.02 24.84 14.60
CA ASN A 579 -40.31 24.23 14.28
C ASN A 579 -40.54 22.96 15.15
N ARG A 580 -41.77 22.76 15.64
CA ARG A 580 -42.22 21.66 16.51
C ARG A 580 -41.66 20.27 16.12
N LYS A 581 -41.57 19.96 14.82
CA LYS A 581 -41.05 18.66 14.33
C LYS A 581 -39.58 18.44 14.71
N ALA A 582 -38.76 19.48 14.62
CA ALA A 582 -37.35 19.42 14.96
C ALA A 582 -37.12 19.35 16.48
N ARG A 583 -37.94 20.05 17.30
CA ARG A 583 -37.94 19.89 18.77
C ARG A 583 -38.27 18.46 19.19
N LYS A 584 -39.30 17.85 18.58
CA LYS A 584 -39.68 16.46 18.86
C LYS A 584 -38.54 15.47 18.52
N LYS A 585 -37.79 15.72 17.44
CA LYS A 585 -36.65 14.89 17.04
C LYS A 585 -35.46 15.04 17.99
N ALA A 586 -35.11 16.26 18.37
CA ALA A 586 -34.08 16.52 19.39
C ALA A 586 -34.46 15.86 20.74
N ALA A 587 -35.71 16.03 21.20
CA ALA A 587 -36.20 15.37 22.43
C ALA A 587 -36.28 13.84 22.34
N LYS A 588 -36.31 13.26 21.14
CA LYS A 588 -36.15 11.81 20.96
C LYS A 588 -34.69 11.41 21.10
N LEU A 589 -33.76 12.14 20.47
CA LEU A 589 -32.32 11.88 20.58
C LEU A 589 -31.79 12.10 22.00
N MET A 590 -32.25 13.11 22.73
CA MET A 590 -31.89 13.28 24.15
C MET A 590 -32.26 12.08 25.03
N ARG A 591 -33.32 11.33 24.66
CA ARG A 591 -33.75 10.12 25.37
C ARG A 591 -33.07 8.84 24.88
N GLY A 592 -32.15 8.96 23.91
CA GLY A 592 -31.57 7.82 23.21
C GLY A 592 -32.40 7.41 22.00
N THR A 593 -31.74 7.24 20.86
CA THR A 593 -32.31 6.64 19.65
C THR A 593 -31.52 5.39 19.29
N THR A 594 -32.20 4.24 19.29
CA THR A 594 -31.64 2.98 18.80
C THR A 594 -31.56 2.98 17.28
N LEU A 595 -30.40 2.64 16.74
CA LEU A 595 -30.09 2.49 15.32
C LEU A 595 -30.17 1.03 14.89
N SER A 596 -30.02 0.77 13.58
CA SER A 596 -30.15 -0.59 13.02
C SER A 596 -29.20 -1.63 13.63
N THR A 597 -28.04 -1.20 14.10
CA THR A 597 -27.01 -2.06 14.70
C THR A 597 -27.27 -2.37 16.19
N GLY A 598 -28.34 -1.85 16.77
CA GLY A 598 -28.58 -1.92 18.22
C GLY A 598 -27.84 -0.85 19.02
N LEU A 599 -27.02 0.00 18.36
CA LEU A 599 -26.40 1.17 18.98
C LEU A 599 -27.48 2.18 19.42
N ILE A 600 -27.40 2.63 20.66
CA ILE A 600 -28.23 3.71 21.21
C ILE A 600 -27.38 4.98 21.22
N VAL A 601 -27.85 6.00 20.50
CA VAL A 601 -27.20 7.32 20.45
C VAL A 601 -28.05 8.34 21.19
N ALA A 602 -27.46 8.97 22.20
CA ALA A 602 -28.03 10.12 22.89
C ALA A 602 -27.24 11.39 22.57
N VAL A 603 -27.93 12.52 22.44
CA VAL A 603 -27.29 13.83 22.21
C VAL A 603 -27.79 14.81 23.26
N SER A 604 -26.88 15.42 24.02
CA SER A 604 -27.21 16.41 25.06
C SER A 604 -27.60 17.77 24.45
N ASP A 605 -28.12 18.68 25.28
CA ASP A 605 -28.42 20.06 24.86
C ASP A 605 -27.15 20.83 24.45
N ALA A 606 -25.98 20.44 24.96
CA ALA A 606 -24.67 20.99 24.56
C ALA A 606 -24.11 20.33 23.29
N GLY A 607 -24.80 19.33 22.73
CA GLY A 607 -24.33 18.58 21.56
C GLY A 607 -23.24 17.55 21.88
N GLU A 608 -23.14 17.12 23.14
CA GLU A 608 -22.31 15.99 23.53
C GLU A 608 -23.02 14.68 23.18
N VAL A 609 -22.27 13.67 22.77
CA VAL A 609 -22.80 12.38 22.33
C VAL A 609 -22.57 11.34 23.42
N GLY A 610 -23.63 10.63 23.81
CA GLY A 610 -23.58 9.44 24.64
C GLY A 610 -23.89 8.20 23.82
N LEU A 611 -23.14 7.12 24.03
CA LEU A 611 -23.28 5.86 23.31
C LEU A 611 -23.54 4.71 24.28
N SER A 612 -24.42 3.79 23.89
CA SER A 612 -24.58 2.51 24.58
C SER A 612 -25.12 1.44 23.65
N LEU A 613 -25.06 0.17 24.08
CA LEU A 613 -25.64 -0.95 23.36
C LEU A 613 -26.98 -1.34 23.99
N LYS A 614 -27.90 -1.84 23.15
CA LYS A 614 -29.22 -2.34 23.58
C LYS A 614 -29.14 -3.62 24.43
#